data_AF-A0A2P8I7T9-F1
#
_entry.id   AF-A0A2P8I7T9-F1
#
_cell.length_a   1.000
_cell.length_b   1.000
_cell.length_c   1.000
_cell.angle_alpha   90.00
_cell.angle_beta   90.00
_cell.angle_gamma   90.00
#
_symmetry.space_group_name_H-M   'P 1'
#
loop_
_entity.id
_entity.type
_entity.pdbx_description
1 polymer ?
#
loop_
_entity_poly.entity_id
_entity_poly.type
_entity_poly.pdbx_seq_one_letter_code
_entity_poly.pdbx_strand_id
1 'polypeptide(L)'
;MMPAMSFTAVWPITDEQDADAADEMTVDSPEDVDTLLRRLAEPGAGPAVIEHQDRPLITDTEGLLGAPGTTKIPDHDVAAAIHRGYGYLTYADPDHDYSTLAGDPASPEYRSEYVDYPAGAGVAVEVLADALKEFLATGERPTGVTWQAA
;
A
#
# COMPACT_ATOMS: atom_id res chain seq x y z
N MET A 1 -25.54 4.54 6.88
CA MET A 1 -24.64 4.92 5.79
C MET A 1 -23.30 5.14 6.46
N MET A 2 -22.36 4.22 6.31
CA MET A 2 -20.99 4.46 6.78
C MET A 2 -20.42 5.59 5.92
N PRO A 3 -19.63 6.53 6.48
CA PRO A 3 -18.94 7.52 5.66
C PRO A 3 -18.10 6.79 4.61
N ALA A 4 -18.12 7.25 3.37
CA ALA A 4 -17.21 6.74 2.36
C ALA A 4 -15.80 7.14 2.81
N MET A 5 -14.94 6.16 3.07
CA MET A 5 -13.53 6.45 3.33
C MET A 5 -12.83 6.77 2.01
N SER A 6 -11.77 7.57 2.10
CA SER A 6 -10.87 7.85 1.00
C SER A 6 -9.43 7.57 1.41
N PHE A 7 -8.60 7.16 0.45
CA PHE A 7 -7.16 7.11 0.65
C PHE A 7 -6.43 7.77 -0.51
N THR A 8 -5.23 8.26 -0.21
CA THR A 8 -4.30 8.76 -1.24
C THR A 8 -3.22 7.72 -1.43
N ALA A 9 -2.97 7.37 -2.69
CA ALA A 9 -1.86 6.53 -3.11
C ALA A 9 -0.80 7.40 -3.79
N VAL A 10 0.47 7.28 -3.38
CA VAL A 10 1.60 7.99 -3.98
C VAL A 10 2.68 6.96 -4.35
N TRP A 11 3.13 6.96 -5.60
CA TRP A 11 4.16 6.01 -6.07
C TRP A 11 5.23 6.71 -6.89
N PRO A 12 6.49 6.26 -6.81
CA PRO A 12 7.54 6.77 -7.69
C PRO A 12 7.29 6.30 -9.12
N ILE A 13 7.67 7.14 -10.08
CA ILE A 13 7.63 6.83 -11.51
C ILE A 13 9.03 7.01 -12.10
N THR A 14 9.38 6.16 -13.08
CA THR A 14 10.66 6.30 -13.78
C THR A 14 10.58 7.45 -14.77
N ASP A 15 11.28 8.55 -14.48
CA ASP A 15 11.49 9.67 -15.40
C ASP A 15 12.99 9.88 -15.68
N GLU A 16 13.36 10.08 -16.94
CA GLU A 16 14.78 10.22 -17.35
C GLU A 16 15.40 11.55 -16.91
N GLN A 17 14.59 12.54 -16.54
CA GLN A 17 14.98 13.91 -16.23
C GLN A 17 14.80 14.23 -14.74
N ASP A 18 13.96 13.48 -14.05
CA ASP A 18 13.66 13.64 -12.62
C ASP A 18 13.68 12.30 -11.88
N ALA A 19 14.74 12.08 -11.10
CA ALA A 19 14.91 10.87 -10.32
C ALA A 19 13.94 10.78 -9.13
N ASP A 20 13.34 11.90 -8.73
CA ASP A 20 12.39 12.00 -7.62
C ASP A 20 10.94 12.11 -8.14
N ALA A 21 10.70 11.80 -9.41
CA ALA A 21 9.37 11.86 -10.00
C ALA A 21 8.41 10.88 -9.32
N ALA A 22 7.24 11.36 -8.94
CA ALA A 22 6.16 10.56 -8.36
C ALA A 22 4.82 10.94 -8.98
N ASP A 23 3.90 9.99 -9.01
CA ASP A 23 2.49 10.22 -9.33
C ASP A 23 1.63 9.96 -8.09
N GLU A 24 0.46 10.58 -8.06
CA GLU A 24 -0.48 10.48 -6.95
C GLU A 24 -1.91 10.29 -7.44
N MET A 25 -2.71 9.57 -6.66
CA MET A 25 -4.13 9.39 -6.93
C MET A 25 -4.91 9.25 -5.62
N THR A 26 -5.97 10.05 -5.49
CA THR A 26 -7.01 9.83 -4.48
C THR A 26 -7.99 8.77 -4.97
N VAL A 27 -8.30 7.82 -4.10
CA VAL A 27 -9.24 6.72 -4.34
C VAL A 27 -10.44 6.92 -3.43
N ASP A 28 -11.58 7.23 -4.03
CA ASP A 28 -12.84 7.49 -3.33
C ASP A 28 -13.89 6.40 -3.60
N SER A 29 -13.62 5.52 -4.57
CA SER A 29 -14.55 4.48 -5.00
C SER A 29 -13.85 3.16 -5.37
N PRO A 30 -14.59 2.05 -5.38
CA PRO A 30 -14.06 0.76 -5.86
C PRO A 30 -13.53 0.81 -7.31
N GLU A 31 -14.11 1.67 -8.16
CA GLU A 31 -13.69 1.84 -9.56
C GLU A 31 -12.34 2.58 -9.65
N ASP A 32 -12.06 3.44 -8.68
CA ASP A 32 -10.77 4.12 -8.54
C ASP A 32 -9.66 3.14 -8.13
N VAL A 33 -9.96 2.11 -7.34
CA VAL A 33 -9.01 1.02 -7.04
C VAL A 33 -8.58 0.33 -8.33
N ASP A 34 -9.51 0.00 -9.21
CA ASP A 34 -9.20 -0.63 -10.50
C ASP A 34 -8.39 0.31 -11.41
N THR A 35 -8.54 1.62 -11.25
CA THR A 35 -7.75 2.64 -11.96
C THR A 35 -6.34 2.75 -11.38
N LEU A 36 -6.19 2.76 -10.06
CA LEU A 36 -4.91 2.75 -9.38
C LEU A 36 -4.09 1.52 -9.79
N LEU A 37 -4.67 0.32 -9.73
CA LEU A 37 -3.96 -0.90 -10.11
C LEU A 37 -3.52 -0.91 -11.58
N ARG A 38 -4.30 -0.31 -12.48
CA ARG A 38 -3.89 -0.11 -13.87
C ARG A 38 -2.66 0.80 -13.98
N ARG A 39 -2.58 1.88 -13.21
CA ARG A 39 -1.41 2.77 -13.18
C ARG A 39 -0.19 2.10 -12.57
N LEU A 40 -0.37 1.36 -11.47
CA LEU A 40 0.73 0.61 -10.85
C LEU A 40 1.28 -0.53 -11.74
N ALA A 41 0.50 -0.98 -12.71
CA ALA A 41 0.95 -1.95 -13.72
C ALA A 41 1.74 -1.30 -14.88
N GLU A 42 1.80 0.02 -14.96
CA GLU A 42 2.54 0.71 -16.02
C GLU A 42 4.05 0.51 -15.86
N PRO A 43 4.81 0.36 -16.97
CA PRO A 43 6.25 0.25 -16.90
C PRO A 43 6.87 1.48 -16.22
N GLY A 44 7.60 1.27 -15.14
CA GLY A 44 8.29 2.34 -14.41
C GLY A 44 7.55 2.83 -13.17
N ALA A 45 6.32 2.38 -12.91
CA ALA A 45 5.65 2.61 -11.63
C ALA A 45 6.28 1.73 -10.53
N GLY A 46 6.60 2.35 -9.40
CA GLY A 46 7.01 1.65 -8.18
C GLY A 46 5.84 1.32 -7.26
N PRO A 47 6.11 0.93 -6.00
CA PRO A 47 5.07 0.70 -5.01
C PRO A 47 4.39 2.02 -4.63
N ALA A 48 3.07 1.99 -4.56
CA ALA A 48 2.29 3.05 -3.96
C ALA A 48 2.29 2.92 -2.44
N VAL A 49 2.68 3.98 -1.75
CA VAL A 49 2.35 4.19 -0.35
C VAL A 49 0.91 4.69 -0.26
N ILE A 50 0.12 4.07 0.59
CA ILE A 50 -1.31 4.31 0.70
C ILE A 50 -1.63 4.83 2.09
N GLU A 51 -2.25 6.00 2.15
CA GLU A 51 -2.63 6.65 3.40
C GLU A 51 -4.12 7.03 3.40
N HIS A 52 -4.88 6.48 4.35
CA HIS A 52 -6.25 6.94 4.58
C HIS A 52 -6.27 8.37 5.09
N GLN A 53 -7.11 9.21 4.48
CA GLN A 53 -7.26 10.61 4.87
C GLN A 53 -8.18 10.78 6.08
N ASP A 54 -9.02 9.77 6.36
CA ASP A 54 -10.06 9.82 7.38
C ASP A 54 -9.68 9.12 8.70
N ARG A 55 -8.52 8.43 8.75
CA ARG A 55 -8.06 7.73 9.95
C ARG A 55 -7.34 8.68 10.93
N PRO A 56 -7.51 8.50 12.26
CA PRO A 56 -6.83 9.33 13.24
C PRO A 56 -5.31 9.19 13.16
N LEU A 57 -4.60 10.33 13.12
CA LEU A 57 -3.14 10.34 13.22
C LEU A 57 -2.69 10.06 14.67
N ILE A 58 -1.71 9.17 14.82
CA ILE A 58 -1.04 8.94 16.11
C ILE A 58 0.09 9.94 16.32
N THR A 59 0.45 10.16 17.58
CA THR A 59 1.61 10.97 17.91
C THR A 59 2.85 10.09 17.85
N ASP A 60 3.88 10.52 17.13
CA ASP A 60 5.21 9.93 17.18
C ASP A 60 5.82 10.19 18.57
N THR A 61 5.62 9.27 19.50
CA THR A 61 6.13 9.36 20.87
C THR A 61 7.59 8.99 20.98
N GLU A 62 8.15 8.29 19.99
CA GLU A 62 9.55 7.85 19.99
C GLU A 62 10.48 8.89 19.35
N GLY A 63 9.93 9.81 18.54
CA GLY A 63 10.69 10.83 17.84
C GLY A 63 11.43 10.28 16.63
N LEU A 64 10.85 9.29 15.95
CA LEU A 64 11.42 8.70 14.74
C LEU A 64 11.46 9.70 13.57
N LEU A 65 10.48 10.60 13.49
CA LEU A 65 10.36 11.59 12.41
C LEU A 65 10.54 13.04 12.90
N GLY A 66 10.83 13.26 14.18
CA GLY A 66 10.97 14.59 14.75
C GLY A 66 11.19 14.59 16.26
N ALA A 67 10.86 15.70 16.91
CA ALA A 67 10.89 15.72 18.37
C ALA A 67 9.80 14.78 18.92
N PRO A 68 10.12 13.92 19.91
CA PRO A 68 9.14 13.06 20.55
C PRO A 68 7.91 13.86 21.00
N GLY A 69 6.72 13.38 20.63
CA GLY A 69 5.46 13.99 21.02
C GLY A 69 4.98 15.15 20.14
N THR A 70 5.73 15.56 19.11
CA THR A 70 5.36 16.71 18.27
C THR A 70 4.81 16.34 16.90
N THR A 71 5.30 15.24 16.32
CA THR A 71 4.93 14.83 14.97
C THR A 71 3.69 13.93 15.00
N LYS A 72 2.78 14.15 14.06
CA LYS A 72 1.63 13.28 13.80
C LYS A 72 1.94 12.42 12.60
N ILE A 73 1.68 11.12 12.72
CA ILE A 73 1.95 10.12 11.68
C ILE A 73 0.71 9.27 11.44
N PRO A 74 0.55 8.66 10.25
CA PRO A 74 -0.46 7.65 10.01
C PRO A 74 -0.39 6.55 11.07
N ASP A 75 -1.54 6.02 11.46
CA ASP A 75 -1.65 4.89 12.39
C ASP A 75 -1.49 3.53 11.68
N HIS A 76 -1.19 3.53 10.40
CA HIS A 76 -0.94 2.35 9.59
C HIS A 76 0.08 2.67 8.50
N ASP A 77 0.82 1.66 8.08
CA ASP A 77 1.72 1.69 6.94
C ASP A 77 1.25 0.64 5.94
N VAL A 78 0.89 1.08 4.74
CA VAL A 78 0.37 0.22 3.68
C VAL A 78 1.03 0.61 2.38
N ALA A 79 1.64 -0.37 1.70
CA ALA A 79 2.16 -0.18 0.36
C ALA A 79 1.66 -1.28 -0.58
N ALA A 80 1.27 -0.89 -1.78
CA ALA A 80 0.80 -1.81 -2.82
C ALA A 80 1.62 -1.66 -4.10
N ALA A 81 1.85 -2.76 -4.82
CA ALA A 81 2.56 -2.72 -6.09
C ALA A 81 2.05 -3.77 -7.07
N ILE A 82 2.25 -3.52 -8.36
CA ILE A 82 2.14 -4.55 -9.41
C ILE A 82 3.53 -4.83 -9.96
N HIS A 83 3.98 -6.08 -9.88
CA HIS A 83 5.25 -6.49 -10.47
C HIS A 83 5.11 -7.80 -11.23
N ARG A 84 5.49 -7.79 -12.52
CA ARG A 84 5.46 -8.97 -13.41
C ARG A 84 4.08 -9.67 -13.43
N GLY A 85 3.00 -8.91 -13.32
CA GLY A 85 1.63 -9.43 -13.35
C GLY A 85 1.11 -9.94 -12.01
N TYR A 86 1.87 -9.80 -10.92
CA TYR A 86 1.42 -10.10 -9.56
C TYR A 86 1.17 -8.81 -8.78
N GLY A 87 0.14 -8.83 -7.94
CA GLY A 87 -0.13 -7.79 -6.96
C GLY A 87 0.57 -8.10 -5.64
N TYR A 88 1.12 -7.07 -5.01
CA TYR A 88 1.79 -7.15 -3.72
C TYR A 88 1.19 -6.12 -2.77
N LEU A 89 1.14 -6.45 -1.48
CA LEU A 89 0.64 -5.58 -0.43
C LEU A 89 1.44 -5.80 0.84
N THR A 90 1.83 -4.72 1.51
CA THR A 90 2.29 -4.70 2.89
C THR A 90 1.26 -4.03 3.77
N TYR A 91 1.27 -4.42 5.04
CA TYR A 91 0.45 -3.78 6.06
C TYR A 91 1.15 -3.85 7.41
N ALA A 92 1.16 -2.73 8.13
CA ALA A 92 1.49 -2.65 9.55
C ALA A 92 0.55 -1.64 10.22
N ASP A 93 0.19 -1.90 11.47
CA ASP A 93 -0.49 -0.94 12.36
C ASP A 93 -0.12 -1.26 13.83
N PRO A 94 -0.58 -0.51 14.84
CA PRO A 94 -0.27 -0.78 16.24
C PRO A 94 -0.65 -2.17 16.76
N ASP A 95 -1.62 -2.84 16.12
CA ASP A 95 -2.12 -4.16 16.50
C ASP A 95 -1.53 -5.28 15.62
N HIS A 96 -0.87 -4.93 14.51
CA HIS A 96 -0.38 -5.85 13.50
C HIS A 96 1.06 -5.53 13.09
N ASP A 97 1.98 -6.43 13.43
CA ASP A 97 3.35 -6.39 12.93
C ASP A 97 3.40 -6.35 11.40
N TYR A 98 4.46 -5.73 10.88
CA TYR A 98 4.72 -5.62 9.44
C TYR A 98 4.61 -6.99 8.75
N SER A 99 3.68 -7.06 7.81
CA SER A 99 3.27 -8.29 7.14
C SER A 99 3.19 -8.09 5.63
N THR A 100 3.41 -9.17 4.88
CA THR A 100 3.17 -9.24 3.43
C THR A 100 2.07 -10.26 3.13
N LEU A 101 1.54 -10.26 1.92
CA LEU A 101 0.63 -11.30 1.47
C LEU A 101 1.34 -12.67 1.41
N ALA A 102 0.62 -13.73 1.72
CA ALA A 102 1.00 -15.10 1.42
C ALA A 102 0.32 -15.51 0.11
N GLY A 103 1.04 -15.38 -1.00
CA GLY A 103 0.52 -15.52 -2.35
C GLY A 103 1.00 -16.77 -3.09
N ASP A 104 1.18 -16.63 -4.39
CA ASP A 104 1.62 -17.71 -5.28
C ASP A 104 3.13 -17.98 -5.06
N PRO A 105 3.56 -19.22 -4.74
CA PRO A 105 4.98 -19.57 -4.60
C PRO A 105 5.84 -19.30 -5.84
N ALA A 106 5.25 -19.16 -7.03
CA ALA A 106 5.94 -18.80 -8.27
C ALA A 106 6.10 -17.29 -8.47
N SER A 107 5.45 -16.47 -7.63
CA SER A 107 5.62 -15.02 -7.68
C SER A 107 7.06 -14.63 -7.34
N PRO A 108 7.69 -13.76 -8.16
CA PRO A 108 9.05 -13.34 -7.92
C PRO A 108 9.15 -12.46 -6.67
N GLU A 109 10.36 -12.38 -6.11
CA GLU A 109 10.71 -11.29 -5.20
C GLU A 109 10.61 -9.95 -5.94
N TYR A 110 10.10 -8.93 -5.28
CA TYR A 110 10.13 -7.56 -5.77
C TYR A 110 10.76 -6.65 -4.73
N ARG A 111 11.93 -6.11 -5.04
CA ARG A 111 12.63 -5.15 -4.19
C ARG A 111 12.51 -3.75 -4.77
N SER A 112 12.09 -2.80 -3.94
CA SER A 112 12.08 -1.39 -4.26
C SER A 112 12.92 -0.63 -3.24
N GLU A 113 13.08 0.68 -3.43
CA GLU A 113 13.79 1.51 -2.45
C GLU A 113 13.03 1.65 -1.12
N TYR A 114 11.71 1.53 -1.15
CA TYR A 114 10.84 1.78 0.00
C TYR A 114 10.45 0.47 0.73
N VAL A 115 10.06 -0.54 -0.05
CA VAL A 115 9.52 -1.82 0.46
C VAL A 115 10.11 -3.00 -0.29
N ASP A 116 10.40 -4.06 0.46
CA ASP A 116 10.80 -5.36 -0.06
C ASP A 116 9.64 -6.36 0.08
N TYR A 117 9.31 -7.03 -1.03
CA TYR A 117 8.33 -8.09 -1.11
C TYR A 117 9.02 -9.43 -1.38
N PRO A 118 8.95 -10.40 -0.45
CA PRO A 118 9.62 -11.67 -0.63
C PRO A 118 9.01 -12.49 -1.77
N ALA A 119 9.79 -13.40 -2.34
CA ALA A 119 9.28 -14.38 -3.29
C ALA A 119 8.15 -15.20 -2.63
N GLY A 120 7.09 -15.47 -3.38
CA GLY A 120 5.90 -16.11 -2.82
C GLY A 120 4.84 -15.15 -2.30
N ALA A 121 5.13 -13.84 -2.19
CA ALA A 121 4.17 -12.87 -1.67
C ALA A 121 3.19 -12.31 -2.72
N GLY A 122 3.46 -12.51 -4.00
CA GLY A 122 2.61 -11.98 -5.06
C GLY A 122 1.32 -12.77 -5.20
N VAL A 123 0.19 -12.06 -5.24
CA VAL A 123 -1.15 -12.61 -5.52
C VAL A 123 -1.60 -12.24 -6.93
N ALA A 124 -2.71 -12.82 -7.39
CA ALA A 124 -3.38 -12.35 -8.59
C ALA A 124 -3.84 -10.89 -8.42
N VAL A 125 -3.80 -10.09 -9.48
CA VAL A 125 -4.13 -8.65 -9.42
C VAL A 125 -5.57 -8.43 -8.94
N GLU A 126 -6.48 -9.34 -9.28
CA GLU A 126 -7.88 -9.30 -8.85
C GLU A 126 -8.00 -9.50 -7.33
N VAL A 127 -7.16 -10.34 -6.73
CA VAL A 127 -7.12 -10.56 -5.27
C VAL A 127 -6.60 -9.30 -4.57
N LEU A 128 -5.59 -8.64 -5.14
CA LEU A 128 -5.14 -7.34 -4.63
C LEU A 128 -6.24 -6.28 -4.76
N ALA A 129 -6.98 -6.27 -5.88
CA ALA A 129 -8.09 -5.35 -6.09
C ALA A 129 -9.18 -5.53 -5.01
N ASP A 130 -9.58 -6.76 -4.74
CA ASP A 130 -10.56 -7.06 -3.71
C ASP A 130 -10.06 -6.66 -2.32
N ALA A 131 -8.77 -6.90 -2.01
CA ALA A 131 -8.16 -6.48 -0.76
C ALA A 131 -8.16 -4.95 -0.59
N LEU A 132 -7.78 -4.20 -1.63
CA LEU A 132 -7.78 -2.72 -1.59
C LEU A 132 -9.20 -2.14 -1.55
N LYS A 133 -10.18 -2.80 -2.17
CA LYS A 133 -11.60 -2.43 -2.05
C LYS A 133 -12.14 -2.67 -0.65
N GLU A 134 -11.74 -3.77 -0.01
CA GLU A 134 -12.04 -4.01 1.40
C GLU A 134 -11.37 -2.95 2.29
N PHE A 135 -10.08 -2.67 2.07
CA PHE A 135 -9.34 -1.63 2.77
C PHE A 135 -10.02 -0.25 2.65
N LEU A 136 -10.43 0.13 1.44
CA LEU A 136 -11.19 1.36 1.19
C LEU A 136 -12.53 1.37 1.95
N ALA A 137 -13.20 0.22 2.06
CA ALA A 137 -14.52 0.16 2.70
C ALA A 137 -14.44 0.19 4.23
N THR A 138 -13.40 -0.42 4.81
CA THR A 138 -13.30 -0.63 6.27
C THR A 138 -12.31 0.30 6.93
N GLY A 139 -11.29 0.76 6.20
CA GLY A 139 -10.10 1.39 6.78
C GLY A 139 -9.22 0.41 7.56
N GLU A 140 -9.49 -0.90 7.54
CA GLU A 140 -8.84 -1.91 8.36
C GLU A 140 -8.06 -2.91 7.49
N ARG A 141 -7.11 -3.63 8.11
CA ARG A 141 -6.35 -4.71 7.45
C ARG A 141 -7.30 -5.67 6.69
N PRO A 142 -7.13 -5.83 5.36
CA PRO A 142 -7.97 -6.73 4.57
C PRO A 142 -7.99 -8.17 5.10
N THR A 143 -9.18 -8.75 5.20
CA THR A 143 -9.40 -10.10 5.73
C THR A 143 -9.59 -11.14 4.62
N GLY A 144 -9.89 -10.70 3.38
CA GLY A 144 -10.03 -11.57 2.21
C GLY A 144 -8.72 -12.19 1.71
N VAL A 145 -7.58 -11.88 2.32
CA VAL A 145 -6.26 -12.36 1.95
C VAL A 145 -5.56 -13.07 3.10
N THR A 146 -4.63 -13.95 2.77
CA THR A 146 -3.75 -14.56 3.79
C THR A 146 -2.51 -13.71 3.93
N TRP A 147 -2.12 -13.46 5.17
CA TRP A 147 -0.92 -12.70 5.50
C TRP A 147 0.17 -13.60 6.08
N GLN A 148 1.41 -13.17 5.88
CA GLN A 148 2.59 -13.75 6.51
C GLN A 148 3.46 -12.64 7.10
N ALA A 149 4.20 -12.96 8.16
CA ALA A 149 5.25 -12.07 8.65
C ALA A 149 6.32 -11.92 7.54
N ALA A 150 6.79 -10.70 7.33
CA ALA A 150 7.87 -10.42 6.39
C ALA A 150 9.25 -10.71 7.02
#